data_AF-A0A927PGR1-F1
#
_entry.id   AF-A0A927PGR1-F1
#
_cell.length_a   1.000
_cell.length_b   1.000
_cell.length_c   1.000
_cell.angle_alpha   90.00
_cell.angle_beta   90.00
_cell.angle_gamma   90.00
#
_symmetry.space_group_name_H-M   'P 1'
#
loop_
_entity.id
_entity.type
_entity.pdbx_description
1 polymer ?
#
loop_
_entity_poly.entity_id
_entity_poly.type
_entity_poly.pdbx_seq_one_letter_code
_entity_poly.pdbx_strand_id
1 'polypeptide(L)'
;MRHFRGNQGRPEKRTGGAEKPVTEKLRGLMGLAMRAGQVTLGANLALTVVKSGKAALVLIDEGASENTRKKLMDACAYRAVPIYTLPSGLIDDACGKDSRYAAAFKSGGLADKIRQLLISQGKPDQIEEQKNCQKRGGASVQ
;
A
#
# COMPACT_ATOMS: atom_id res chain seq x y z
N MET A 1 30.61 5.52 -14.18
CA MET A 1 29.48 4.55 -14.26
C MET A 1 28.89 4.32 -12.87
N ARG A 2 27.57 4.43 -12.73
CA ARG A 2 26.87 4.33 -11.43
C ARG A 2 27.08 2.94 -10.80
N HIS A 3 27.87 2.86 -9.74
CA HIS A 3 27.86 1.69 -8.85
C HIS A 3 26.68 1.82 -7.89
N PHE A 4 25.52 1.34 -8.33
CA PHE A 4 24.32 1.27 -7.50
C PHE A 4 24.28 -0.10 -6.79
N ARG A 5 24.78 -0.09 -5.54
CA ARG A 5 24.52 -1.03 -4.43
C ARG A 5 23.96 -2.42 -4.78
N GLY A 6 24.86 -3.40 -4.89
CA GLY A 6 24.53 -4.82 -4.73
C GLY A 6 24.68 -5.26 -3.27
N ASN A 7 23.86 -4.76 -2.36
CA ASN A 7 23.78 -5.34 -1.01
C ASN A 7 22.84 -6.56 -1.07
N GLN A 8 23.40 -7.69 -1.52
CA GLN A 8 22.73 -8.99 -1.49
C GLN A 8 22.74 -9.50 -0.05
N GLY A 9 21.64 -9.27 0.63
CA GLY A 9 21.42 -9.80 1.95
C GLY A 9 20.04 -9.41 2.43
N ARG A 10 19.03 -10.23 2.08
CA ARG A 10 17.93 -10.44 3.02
C ARG A 10 17.51 -11.90 3.06
N PRO A 11 17.38 -12.44 4.28
CA PRO A 11 17.22 -13.86 4.53
C PRO A 11 15.84 -14.35 4.10
N GLU A 12 15.82 -15.57 3.56
CA GLU A 12 14.66 -16.42 3.38
C GLU A 12 14.08 -16.76 4.76
N LYS A 13 13.20 -15.90 5.28
CA LYS A 13 12.44 -16.19 6.50
C LYS A 13 11.22 -17.00 6.08
N ARG A 14 11.31 -18.31 6.25
CA ARG A 14 10.17 -19.21 6.28
C ARG A 14 9.26 -18.79 7.44
N THR A 15 8.21 -18.03 7.15
CA THR A 15 7.06 -17.89 8.06
C THR A 15 5.88 -18.60 7.43
N GLY A 16 5.70 -19.85 7.86
CA GLY A 16 4.47 -20.58 7.64
C GLY A 16 3.37 -20.09 8.60
N GLY A 17 2.12 -20.29 8.17
CA GLY A 17 0.95 -20.38 9.04
C GLY A 17 -0.02 -19.20 9.00
N ALA A 18 -0.99 -19.22 8.08
CA ALA A 18 -2.43 -19.06 8.35
C ALA A 18 -3.23 -18.98 7.03
N GLU A 19 -4.06 -19.99 6.80
CA GLU A 19 -4.86 -20.23 5.62
C GLU A 19 -5.93 -19.15 5.37
N LYS A 20 -5.78 -18.34 4.31
CA LYS A 20 -6.87 -17.80 3.48
C LYS A 20 -6.37 -17.64 2.03
N PRO A 21 -7.03 -18.20 0.99
CA PRO A 21 -6.52 -18.21 -0.39
C PRO A 21 -6.34 -16.81 -1.03
N VAL A 22 -6.90 -15.78 -0.39
CA VAL A 22 -6.90 -14.40 -0.89
C VAL A 22 -5.59 -13.68 -0.58
N THR A 23 -5.00 -13.97 0.58
CA THR A 23 -3.79 -13.32 1.06
C THR A 23 -2.60 -13.62 0.14
N GLU A 24 -2.52 -14.84 -0.40
CA GLU A 24 -1.45 -15.24 -1.34
C GLU A 24 -1.50 -14.44 -2.64
N LYS A 25 -2.69 -14.27 -3.24
CA LYS A 25 -2.87 -13.46 -4.44
C LYS A 25 -2.49 -12.00 -4.19
N LEU A 26 -2.89 -11.46 -3.03
CA LEU A 26 -2.52 -10.11 -2.62
C LEU A 26 -1.01 -9.95 -2.45
N ARG A 27 -0.34 -10.91 -1.81
CA ARG A 27 1.14 -10.96 -1.68
C ARG A 27 1.83 -10.99 -3.04
N GLY A 28 1.34 -11.81 -3.98
CA GLY A 28 1.86 -11.87 -5.35
C GLY A 28 1.74 -10.53 -6.08
N LEU A 29 0.56 -9.89 -6.01
CA LEU A 29 0.33 -8.58 -6.62
C LEU A 29 1.17 -7.47 -5.95
N MET A 30 1.31 -7.50 -4.63
CA MET A 30 2.22 -6.61 -3.89
C MET A 30 3.66 -6.73 -4.39
N GLY A 31 4.18 -7.96 -4.48
CA GLY A 31 5.54 -8.21 -4.98
C GLY A 31 5.73 -7.72 -6.41
N LEU A 32 4.71 -7.84 -7.26
CA LEU A 32 4.73 -7.30 -8.62
C LEU A 32 4.74 -5.76 -8.63
N ALA A 33 3.89 -5.14 -7.80
CA ALA A 33 3.82 -3.69 -7.67
C ALA A 33 5.11 -3.07 -7.12
N MET A 34 5.84 -3.81 -6.28
CA MET A 34 7.17 -3.43 -5.81
C MET A 34 8.19 -3.40 -6.92
N ARG A 35 8.26 -4.46 -7.72
CA ARG A 35 9.17 -4.52 -8.86
C ARG A 35 8.83 -3.44 -9.89
N ALA A 36 7.54 -3.14 -10.06
CA ALA A 36 7.06 -2.07 -10.93
C ALA A 36 7.26 -0.64 -10.36
N GLY A 37 7.68 -0.49 -9.09
CA GLY A 37 7.81 0.83 -8.44
C GLY A 37 6.49 1.57 -8.21
N GLN A 38 5.36 0.86 -8.30
CA GLN A 38 4.01 1.38 -8.15
C GLN A 38 3.49 1.31 -6.71
N VAL A 39 4.22 0.67 -5.80
CA VAL A 39 3.90 0.66 -4.37
C VAL A 39 4.97 1.39 -3.57
N THR A 40 4.52 2.06 -2.52
CA THR A 40 5.33 2.84 -1.59
C THR A 40 5.09 2.28 -0.20
N LEU A 41 6.15 1.94 0.51
CA LEU A 41 6.00 1.35 1.84
C LEU A 41 6.54 2.26 2.93
N GLY A 42 5.87 2.23 4.07
CA GLY A 42 6.17 3.06 5.22
C GLY A 42 5.17 4.19 5.39
N ALA A 43 4.82 4.46 6.64
CA ALA A 43 3.82 5.45 7.02
C ALA A 43 4.10 6.84 6.43
N ASN A 44 5.34 7.32 6.56
CA ASN A 44 5.71 8.66 6.15
C ASN A 44 5.66 8.84 4.62
N LEU A 45 6.13 7.82 3.88
CA LEU A 45 6.09 7.84 2.43
C LEU A 45 4.66 7.72 1.90
N ALA A 46 3.84 6.86 2.51
CA ALA A 46 2.41 6.78 2.20
C ALA A 46 1.72 8.14 2.42
N LEU A 47 1.99 8.82 3.53
CA LEU A 47 1.50 10.17 3.79
C LEU A 47 1.94 11.16 2.71
N THR A 48 3.22 11.17 2.31
CA THR A 48 3.71 12.05 1.24
C THR A 48 3.01 11.79 -0.09
N VAL A 49 2.81 10.52 -0.46
CA VAL A 49 2.19 10.13 -1.74
C VAL A 49 0.69 10.44 -1.74
N VAL A 50 -0.01 10.21 -0.63
CA VAL A 50 -1.40 10.62 -0.42
C VAL A 50 -1.50 12.14 -0.47
N LYS A 51 -0.66 12.87 0.27
CA LYS A 51 -0.58 14.34 0.23
C LYS A 51 -0.19 14.90 -1.13
N SER A 52 0.47 14.13 -1.98
CA SER A 52 0.79 14.52 -3.36
C SER A 52 -0.33 14.19 -4.36
N GLY A 53 -1.38 13.46 -3.93
CA GLY A 53 -2.46 13.01 -4.82
C GLY A 53 -2.06 11.91 -5.79
N LYS A 54 -0.95 11.23 -5.54
CA LYS A 54 -0.44 10.16 -6.39
C LYS A 54 -0.85 8.77 -5.89
N ALA A 55 -1.38 8.68 -4.66
CA ALA A 55 -1.91 7.46 -4.09
C ALA A 55 -3.30 7.17 -4.68
N ALA A 56 -3.51 5.94 -5.12
CA ALA A 56 -4.81 5.43 -5.53
C ALA A 56 -5.43 4.47 -4.51
N LEU A 57 -4.60 3.88 -3.64
CA LEU A 57 -5.03 2.89 -2.66
C LEU A 57 -4.03 2.86 -1.51
N VAL A 58 -4.51 2.80 -0.27
CA VAL A 58 -3.67 2.63 0.93
C VAL A 58 -4.08 1.39 1.68
N LEU A 59 -3.11 0.59 2.09
CA LEU A 59 -3.27 -0.57 2.94
C LEU A 59 -2.51 -0.32 4.24
N ILE A 60 -3.16 -0.56 5.37
CA ILE A 60 -2.59 -0.46 6.70
C ILE A 60 -2.76 -1.77 7.44
N ASP A 61 -1.77 -2.13 8.22
CA ASP A 61 -1.74 -3.32 9.05
C ASP A 61 -2.35 -3.02 10.42
N GLU A 62 -3.08 -3.96 11.02
CA GLU A 62 -3.63 -3.79 12.39
C GLU A 62 -2.53 -3.60 13.44
N GLY A 63 -1.31 -4.09 13.19
CA GLY A 63 -0.13 -3.88 14.03
C GLY A 63 0.44 -2.45 13.96
N ALA A 64 -0.09 -1.57 13.09
CA ALA A 64 0.32 -0.18 13.05
C ALA A 64 -0.06 0.55 14.34
N SER A 65 0.88 1.34 14.89
CA SER A 65 0.58 2.20 16.04
C SER A 65 -0.59 3.15 15.71
N GLU A 66 -1.44 3.40 16.71
CA GLU A 66 -2.64 4.25 16.56
C GLU A 66 -2.31 5.62 15.93
N ASN A 67 -1.19 6.22 16.31
CA ASN A 67 -0.72 7.51 15.78
C ASN A 67 -0.46 7.46 14.26
N THR A 68 0.05 6.34 13.74
CA THR A 68 0.26 6.12 12.30
C THR A 68 -1.06 5.94 11.57
N ARG A 69 -1.97 5.13 12.15
CA ARG A 69 -3.28 4.85 11.55
C ARG A 69 -4.12 6.11 11.46
N LYS A 70 -4.17 6.91 12.53
CA LYS A 70 -4.84 8.22 12.56
C LYS A 70 -4.29 9.16 11.49
N LYS A 71 -2.97 9.31 11.38
CA LYS A 71 -2.35 10.19 10.36
C LYS A 71 -2.71 9.77 8.94
N LEU A 72 -2.68 8.46 8.65
CA LEU A 72 -3.02 7.96 7.33
C LEU A 72 -4.51 8.09 7.04
N MET A 73 -5.36 7.79 8.02
CA MET A 73 -6.81 7.94 7.90
C MET A 73 -7.20 9.39 7.65
N ASP A 74 -6.63 10.34 8.40
CA ASP A 74 -6.83 11.78 8.21
C ASP A 74 -6.40 12.24 6.79
N ALA A 75 -5.21 11.84 6.35
CA ALA A 75 -4.71 12.18 5.03
C ALA A 75 -5.55 11.54 3.90
N CYS A 76 -6.01 10.31 4.08
CA CYS A 76 -6.84 9.59 3.12
C CYS A 76 -8.26 10.16 3.07
N ALA A 77 -8.84 10.51 4.22
CA ALA A 77 -10.12 11.20 4.32
C ALA A 77 -10.08 12.55 3.59
N TYR A 78 -9.00 13.33 3.79
CA TYR A 78 -8.81 14.60 3.09
C TYR A 78 -8.71 14.46 1.57
N ARG A 79 -8.09 13.38 1.07
CA ARG A 79 -7.85 13.13 -0.36
C ARG A 79 -8.85 12.16 -1.02
N ALA A 80 -9.85 11.67 -0.28
CA ALA A 80 -10.78 10.61 -0.68
C ALA A 80 -10.08 9.36 -1.26
N VAL A 81 -8.98 8.93 -0.63
CA VAL A 81 -8.25 7.72 -1.04
C VAL A 81 -8.75 6.52 -0.24
N PRO A 82 -9.09 5.38 -0.88
CA PRO A 82 -9.56 4.22 -0.16
C PRO A 82 -8.43 3.62 0.70
N ILE A 83 -8.74 3.41 1.98
CA ILE A 83 -7.86 2.78 2.96
C ILE A 83 -8.44 1.42 3.37
N TYR A 84 -7.62 0.37 3.36
CA TYR A 84 -8.02 -0.95 3.84
C TYR A 84 -7.12 -1.37 4.99
N THR A 85 -7.74 -1.89 6.04
CA THR A 85 -7.03 -2.46 7.17
C THR A 85 -6.87 -3.96 6.95
N LEU A 86 -5.64 -4.45 7.06
CA LEU A 86 -5.25 -5.84 6.88
C LEU A 86 -4.78 -6.43 8.22
N PRO A 87 -4.92 -7.75 8.42
CA PRO A 87 -4.43 -8.42 9.62
C PRO A 87 -2.91 -8.29 9.74
N SER A 88 -2.44 -8.36 10.98
CA SER A 88 -1.04 -8.06 11.26
C SER A 88 -0.04 -9.03 10.67
N GLY A 89 1.04 -8.49 10.10
CA GLY A 89 2.13 -9.25 9.50
C GLY A 89 1.92 -9.60 8.02
N LEU A 90 0.77 -9.30 7.43
CA LEU A 90 0.52 -9.54 6.00
C LEU A 90 1.41 -8.65 5.12
N ILE A 91 1.51 -7.36 5.46
CA ILE A 91 2.30 -6.40 4.68
C ILE A 91 3.81 -6.70 4.81
N ASP A 92 4.28 -7.01 6.01
CA ASP A 92 5.67 -7.39 6.28
C ASP A 92 6.08 -8.63 5.48
N ASP A 93 5.22 -9.65 5.48
CA ASP A 93 5.39 -10.93 4.79
C ASP A 93 5.24 -10.82 3.25
N ALA A 94 4.44 -9.88 2.76
CA ALA A 94 4.36 -9.53 1.33
C ALA A 94 5.60 -8.74 0.88
N CYS A 95 6.13 -7.87 1.74
CA CYS A 95 7.27 -7.00 1.43
C CYS A 95 8.61 -7.72 1.55
N GLY A 96 8.71 -8.76 2.38
CA GLY A 96 9.98 -9.34 2.79
C GLY A 96 10.86 -8.33 3.55
N LYS A 97 10.26 -7.33 4.20
CA LYS A 97 10.97 -6.38 5.06
C LYS A 97 10.20 -6.17 6.35
N ASP A 98 10.85 -6.48 7.45
CA ASP A 98 10.37 -6.25 8.81
C ASP A 98 10.15 -4.75 9.08
N SER A 99 9.12 -4.45 9.89
CA SER A 99 8.70 -3.12 10.38
C SER A 99 7.92 -2.25 9.38
N ARG A 100 7.06 -2.85 8.56
CA ARG A 100 6.27 -2.13 7.55
C ARG A 100 4.78 -2.41 7.68
N TYR A 101 4.15 -1.60 8.53
CA TYR A 101 2.72 -1.65 8.79
C TYR A 101 1.86 -0.83 7.82
N ALA A 102 2.44 -0.22 6.78
CA ALA A 102 1.70 0.64 5.84
C ALA A 102 2.25 0.55 4.41
N ALA A 103 1.34 0.47 3.45
CA ALA A 103 1.60 0.41 2.02
C ALA A 103 0.66 1.34 1.25
N ALA A 104 1.19 2.19 0.39
CA ALA A 104 0.43 3.04 -0.52
C ALA A 104 0.72 2.67 -1.98
N PHE A 105 -0.31 2.31 -2.72
CA PHE A 105 -0.26 2.05 -4.15
C PHE A 105 -0.54 3.34 -4.91
N LYS A 106 0.29 3.60 -5.91
CA LYS A 106 0.09 4.69 -6.84
C LYS A 106 -0.97 4.31 -7.87
N SER A 107 -1.56 5.31 -8.50
CA SER A 107 -2.49 5.08 -9.61
C SER A 107 -1.83 4.26 -10.73
N GLY A 108 -2.44 3.14 -11.09
CA GLY A 108 -1.92 2.17 -12.05
C GLY A 108 -2.74 0.89 -12.07
N GLY A 109 -2.55 0.07 -13.12
CA GLY A 109 -3.33 -1.17 -13.32
C GLY A 109 -3.19 -2.21 -12.20
N LEU A 110 -2.13 -2.14 -11.38
CA LEU A 110 -1.97 -3.01 -10.22
C LEU A 110 -2.85 -2.61 -9.04
N ALA A 111 -3.04 -1.31 -8.79
CA ALA A 111 -3.92 -0.82 -7.72
C ALA A 111 -5.37 -1.25 -7.97
N ASP A 112 -5.82 -1.18 -9.23
CA ASP A 112 -7.17 -1.60 -9.63
C ASP A 112 -7.38 -3.11 -9.44
N LYS A 113 -6.41 -3.94 -9.86
CA LYS A 113 -6.45 -5.39 -9.61
C LYS A 113 -6.51 -5.75 -8.13
N ILE A 114 -5.73 -5.06 -7.30
CA ILE A 114 -5.72 -5.28 -5.84
C ILE A 114 -7.07 -4.86 -5.24
N ARG A 115 -7.61 -3.71 -5.65
CA ARG A 115 -8.92 -3.23 -5.23
C ARG A 115 -10.01 -4.24 -5.58
N GLN A 116 -10.05 -4.71 -6.83
CA GLN A 116 -10.96 -5.76 -7.30
C GLN A 116 -10.87 -7.04 -6.45
N LEU A 117 -9.64 -7.50 -6.18
CA LEU A 117 -9.39 -8.68 -5.35
C LEU A 117 -9.94 -8.50 -3.92
N LEU A 118 -9.72 -7.33 -3.31
CA LEU A 118 -10.20 -7.00 -1.97
C LEU A 118 -11.74 -6.91 -1.90
N ILE A 119 -12.35 -6.18 -2.85
CA ILE A 119 -13.81 -6.05 -2.96
C ILE A 119 -14.49 -7.42 -3.11
N SER A 120 -13.88 -8.32 -3.87
CA SER A 120 -14.43 -9.66 -4.13
C SER A 120 -14.44 -10.58 -2.90
N GLN A 121 -13.74 -10.26 -1.80
CA GLN A 121 -13.41 -11.24 -0.74
C GLN A 121 -13.67 -10.77 0.70
N GLY A 122 -14.01 -9.50 0.96
CA GLY A 122 -14.33 -9.02 2.31
C GLY A 122 -14.88 -7.60 2.34
N LYS A 123 -15.89 -7.37 3.20
CA LYS A 123 -16.66 -6.12 3.29
C LYS A 123 -15.74 -4.89 3.42
N PRO A 124 -15.93 -3.87 2.57
CA PRO A 124 -15.20 -2.62 2.65
C PRO A 124 -15.89 -1.70 3.66
N ASP A 125 -15.71 -1.97 4.95
CA ASP A 125 -16.08 -1.06 6.05
C ASP A 125 -14.89 -0.07 6.17
N GLN A 126 -14.88 1.16 5.69
CA GLN A 126 -15.89 2.08 5.17
C GLN A 126 -15.38 2.65 3.84
N ILE A 127 -16.14 2.48 2.77
CA ILE A 127 -15.93 3.21 1.52
C ILE A 127 -16.44 4.64 1.73
N GLU A 128 -15.53 5.59 1.99
CA GLU A 128 -15.80 7.00 1.67
C GLU A 128 -15.31 7.28 0.25
N GLU A 129 -16.08 6.75 -0.71
CA GLU A 129 -16.00 7.13 -2.11
C GLU A 129 -16.80 8.41 -2.28
N GLN A 130 -16.17 9.56 -2.00
CA GLN A 130 -16.72 10.83 -2.44
C GLN A 130 -16.17 11.16 -3.82
N LYS A 131 -16.97 10.80 -4.84
CA LYS A 131 -16.92 11.39 -6.17
C LYS A 131 -16.95 12.91 -6.02
N ASN A 132 -15.86 13.64 -6.26
CA ASN A 132 -15.94 14.88 -7.03
C ASN A 132 -14.60 15.53 -7.43
N CYS A 133 -14.63 16.02 -8.66
CA CYS A 133 -14.02 17.26 -9.17
C CYS A 133 -12.50 17.33 -9.42
N GLN A 134 -12.23 17.13 -10.71
CA GLN A 134 -11.09 17.45 -11.53
C GLN A 134 -10.37 18.81 -11.30
N LYS A 135 -9.11 18.84 -11.76
CA LYS A 135 -8.18 19.97 -12.00
C LYS A 135 -7.59 20.59 -10.70
N ARG A 136 -6.28 20.84 -10.54
CA ARG A 136 -5.24 21.36 -11.44
C ARG A 136 -3.84 21.04 -10.88
N GLY A 137 -2.84 20.99 -11.78
CA GLY A 137 -1.51 21.56 -11.51
C GLY A 137 -0.40 20.63 -11.02
N GLY A 138 0.65 20.51 -11.84
CA GLY A 138 2.04 20.66 -11.38
C GLY A 138 2.83 19.39 -11.05
N ALA A 139 3.54 18.87 -12.04
CA ALA A 139 5.00 18.99 -12.10
C ALA A 139 5.50 18.28 -13.35
N SER A 140 5.65 19.03 -14.43
CA SER A 140 6.70 18.75 -15.41
C SER A 140 8.01 18.72 -14.63
N VAL A 141 8.63 17.55 -14.55
CA VAL A 141 10.07 17.46 -14.25
C VAL A 141 10.75 17.81 -15.57
N GLN A 142 11.38 18.98 -15.62
CA GLN A 142 12.43 19.33 -16.59
C GLN A 142 13.74 18.64 -16.18
#